data_AF-A0AA40SK25-F1
#
_entry.id   AF-A0AA40SK25-F1
#
_cell.length_a   1.000
_cell.length_b   1.000
_cell.length_c   1.000
_cell.angle_alpha   90.00
_cell.angle_beta   90.00
_cell.angle_gamma   90.00
#
_symmetry.space_group_name_H-M   'P 1'
#
loop_
_entity.id
_entity.type
_entity.pdbx_description
1 polymer ?
#
loop_
_entity_poly.entity_id
_entity_poly.type
_entity_poly.pdbx_seq_one_letter_code
_entity_poly.pdbx_strand_id
1 'polypeptide(L)' 'MPADHSARDVTARPQPPVPMRDLLAACAAAAAVSTPPRAPEPRRCEPVEGQHREAA' A
#
# COMPACT_ATOMS: atom_id res chain seq x y z
N MET A 1 13.85 -26.16 20.74
CA MET A 1 12.74 -25.71 19.87
C MET A 1 13.33 -25.34 18.52
N PRO A 2 13.29 -26.22 17.50
CA PRO A 2 13.77 -25.87 16.17
C PRO A 2 12.73 -24.97 15.49
N ALA A 3 13.17 -23.91 14.83
CA ALA A 3 12.31 -23.09 13.99
C ALA A 3 12.06 -23.85 12.68
N ASP A 4 10.93 -24.55 12.58
CA ASP A 4 10.45 -25.36 11.45
C ASP A 4 10.22 -24.60 10.12
N HIS A 5 10.76 -23.39 9.97
CA HIS A 5 10.58 -22.59 8.77
C HIS A 5 11.58 -22.95 7.67
N SER A 6 12.73 -23.53 8.01
CA SER A 6 13.78 -23.88 7.02
C SER A 6 13.50 -25.16 6.22
N ALA A 7 12.53 -25.99 6.62
CA ALA A 7 12.26 -27.28 5.98
C ALA A 7 11.32 -27.21 4.76
N ARG A 8 10.64 -26.08 4.52
CA ARG A 8 9.66 -25.95 3.41
C ARG A 8 10.31 -25.84 2.02
N ASP A 9 11.61 -25.56 1.98
CA ASP A 9 12.30 -25.21 0.73
C ASP A 9 12.78 -26.43 -0.07
N VAL A 10 12.92 -27.59 0.56
CA VAL A 10 13.61 -28.75 -0.03
C VAL A 10 12.83 -29.44 -1.16
N THR A 11 11.59 -29.04 -1.42
CA THR A 11 10.76 -29.60 -2.51
C THR A 11 10.08 -28.53 -3.36
N ALA A 12 10.79 -27.45 -3.68
CA ALA A 12 10.32 -26.45 -4.65
C ALA A 12 10.07 -27.13 -6.01
N ARG A 13 8.81 -27.52 -6.25
CA ARG A 13 8.36 -28.03 -7.55
C ARG A 13 8.57 -26.94 -8.61
N PRO A 14 8.89 -27.33 -9.86
CA PRO A 14 8.96 -26.38 -10.96
C PRO A 14 7.65 -25.60 -11.03
N GLN A 15 7.72 -24.28 -10.84
CA GLN A 15 6.55 -23.43 -10.95
C GLN A 15 6.34 -23.06 -12.42
N PRO A 16 5.10 -23.00 -12.89
CA PRO A 16 4.83 -22.53 -14.24
C PRO A 16 5.34 -21.09 -14.39
N PRO A 17 5.76 -20.69 -15.61
CA PRO A 17 6.19 -19.32 -15.85
C PRO A 17 5.04 -18.36 -15.55
N VAL A 18 5.34 -17.34 -14.74
CA VAL A 18 4.38 -16.31 -14.36
C VAL A 18 4.33 -15.25 -15.46
N PRO A 19 3.15 -14.86 -15.97
CA PRO A 19 3.07 -13.79 -16.95
C PRO A 19 3.47 -12.46 -16.30
N MET A 20 4.10 -11.58 -17.08
CA MET A 20 4.64 -10.30 -16.58
C MET A 20 3.58 -9.45 -15.84
N ARG A 21 2.32 -9.51 -16.30
CA ARG A 21 1.19 -8.82 -15.67
C ARG A 21 0.98 -9.28 -14.23
N ASP A 22 1.04 -10.58 -13.97
CA ASP A 22 0.77 -11.14 -12.65
C ASP A 22 1.93 -10.84 -11.70
N LEU A 23 3.17 -10.82 -12.21
CA LEU A 23 4.33 -10.36 -11.43
C LEU A 23 4.17 -8.90 -11.01
N LEU A 24 3.81 -8.01 -11.94
CA LEU A 24 3.59 -6.59 -11.64
C LEU A 24 2.43 -6.40 -10.64
N ALA A 25 1.34 -7.16 -10.80
CA ALA A 25 0.21 -7.14 -9.88
C ALA A 25 0.62 -7.60 -8.46
N ALA A 26 1.43 -8.65 -8.36
CA ALA A 26 1.96 -9.14 -7.09
C ALA A 26 2.86 -8.09 -6.42
N CYS A 27 3.71 -7.39 -7.18
CA CYS A 27 4.52 -6.29 -6.66
C CYS A 27 3.67 -5.13 -6.14
N ALA A 28 2.62 -4.74 -6.87
CA ALA A 28 1.68 -3.71 -6.43
C ALA A 28 0.93 -4.11 -5.15
N ALA A 29 0.50 -5.38 -5.05
CA ALA A 29 -0.13 -5.91 -3.86
C ALA A 29 0.81 -5.90 -2.65
N ALA A 30 2.07 -6.34 -2.82
CA ALA A 30 3.08 -6.29 -1.76
C ALA A 30 3.32 -4.85 -1.28
N ALA A 31 3.39 -3.88 -2.21
CA ALA A 31 3.52 -2.47 -1.86
C ALA A 31 2.33 -1.96 -1.04
N ALA A 32 1.09 -2.34 -1.39
CA ALA A 32 -0.11 -1.97 -0.64
C ALA A 32 -0.18 -2.62 0.76
N VAL A 33 0.33 -3.85 0.90
CA VAL A 33 0.41 -4.54 2.20
C VAL A 33 1.47 -3.89 3.10
N SER A 34 2.64 -3.58 2.56
CA SER A 34 3.74 -2.95 3.32
C SER A 34 3.55 -1.45 3.53
N THR A 35 2.77 -0.81 2.66
CA THR A 35 2.47 0.61 2.70
C THR A 35 0.96 0.77 2.85
N PRO A 36 0.43 0.74 4.08
CA PRO A 36 -0.98 0.97 4.29
C PRO A 36 -1.35 2.32 3.68
N PRO A 37 -2.50 2.43 3.00
CA PRO A 37 -2.90 3.67 2.37
C PRO A 37 -2.91 4.79 3.41
N ARG A 38 -2.40 5.96 3.02
CA ARG A 38 -2.45 7.15 3.88
C ARG A 38 -3.91 7.40 4.23
N ALA A 39 -4.20 7.60 5.51
CA ALA A 39 -5.54 7.98 5.93
C ALA A 39 -6.00 9.15 5.05
N PRO A 40 -7.27 9.16 4.58
CA PRO A 40 -7.79 10.27 3.80
C PRO A 40 -7.44 11.56 4.53
N GLU A 41 -6.71 12.46 3.87
CA GLU A 41 -6.32 13.71 4.49
C GLU A 41 -7.60 14.42 4.96
N PRO A 42 -7.73 14.72 6.27
CA PRO A 42 -8.90 15.44 6.75
C PRO A 42 -8.99 16.71 5.93
N ARG A 43 -10.13 16.91 5.25
CA ARG A 43 -10.38 18.12 4.49
C ARG A 43 -10.06 19.29 5.41
N ARG A 44 -8.95 19.98 5.15
CA ARG A 44 -8.70 21.25 5.82
C ARG A 44 -9.87 22.13 5.42
N CYS A 45 -10.72 22.44 6.39
CA CYS A 45 -11.57 23.60 6.26
C CYS A 45 -10.61 24.77 6.16
N GLU A 46 -10.28 25.18 4.93
CA GLU A 46 -9.62 26.45 4.69
C GLU A 46 -10.48 27.52 5.38
N PRO A 47 -9.92 28.34 6.27
CA PRO A 47 -10.63 29.50 6.78
C PRO A 47 -11.08 30.31 5.56
N VAL A 48 -12.37 30.65 5.49
CA VAL A 48 -12.87 31.63 4.53
C VAL A 48 -12.20 32.97 4.88
N GLU A 49 -11.05 33.23 4.26
CA GLU A 49 -10.44 34.56 4.17
C GLU A 49 -11.34 35.40 3.26
N GLY A 50 -12.42 35.97 3.83
CA GLY A 50 -13.40 36.64 2.99
C GLY A 50 -14.47 37.46 3.68
N GLN A 51 -14.33 37.81 4.96
CA GLN A 51 -15.28 38.73 5.60
C GLN A 51 -14.59 39.87 6.35
N HIS A 52 -13.73 40.57 5.61
CA HIS A 52 -13.35 41.95 5.93
C HIS A 52 -13.80 42.86 4.78
N ARG A 53 -15.01 43.41 4.87
CA ARG A 53 -15.30 44.69 4.21
C ARG A 53 -16.39 45.46 4.95
N GLU A 54 -15.93 46.46 5.69
CA GLU A 54 -16.49 47.80 5.94
C GLU A 54 -17.99 47.93 6.26
N ALA A 55 -18.27 48.42 7.47
CA ALA A 55 -19.38 49.34 7.71
C ALA A 55 -18.79 50.60 8.36
N ALA A 56 -18.77 51.68 7.57
CA ALA A 56 -18.45 53.04 7.96
C ALA A 56 -19.61 53.69 8.74
#